data_AF-A0A9E0PYP7-F1
#
_entry.id   AF-A0A9E0PYP7-F1
#
_cell.length_a   1.000
_cell.length_b   1.000
_cell.length_c   1.000
_cell.angle_alpha   90.00
_cell.angle_beta   90.00
_cell.angle_gamma   90.00
#
_symmetry.space_group_name_H-M   'P 1'
#
loop_
_entity.id
_entity.type
_entity.pdbx_description
1 polymer ?
#
loop_
_entity_poly.entity_id
_entity_poly.type
_entity_poly.pdbx_seq_one_letter_code
_entity_poly.pdbx_strand_id
1 'polypeptide(L)' 'MHDNDSENEKIPFMQQLLDNPFLLLFLGVMIPMVVYSLWGVIDILTVPLAK' A
#
# COMPACT_ATOMS: atom_id res chain seq x y z
N MET A 1 23.08 7.19 -38.96
CA MET A 1 22.33 6.18 -38.19
C MET A 1 22.20 6.72 -36.78
N HIS A 2 20.99 6.91 -36.25
CA HIS A 2 20.81 7.12 -34.81
C HIS A 2 20.78 5.74 -34.17
N ASP A 3 21.70 5.49 -33.25
CA ASP A 3 21.81 4.21 -32.54
C ASP A 3 20.59 4.00 -31.65
N ASN A 4 19.90 2.88 -31.86
CA ASN A 4 18.71 2.44 -31.13
C ASN A 4 19.09 1.77 -29.80
N ASP A 5 19.94 2.39 -28.97
CA ASP A 5 20.43 1.79 -27.73
C ASP A 5 19.57 2.10 -26.49
N SER A 6 18.47 2.82 -26.63
CA SER A 6 17.62 3.24 -25.50
C SER A 6 16.49 2.26 -25.15
N GLU A 7 16.34 1.13 -25.86
CA GLU A 7 15.18 0.23 -25.70
C GLU A 7 15.23 -0.68 -24.44
N ASN A 8 16.25 -0.54 -23.58
CA ASN A 8 16.47 -1.44 -22.43
C ASN A 8 16.51 -0.73 -21.07
N GLU A 9 15.86 0.43 -20.93
CA GLU A 9 15.67 1.05 -19.62
C GLU A 9 14.66 0.23 -18.80
N LYS A 10 15.17 -0.39 -17.73
CA LYS A 10 14.35 -1.15 -16.79
C LYS A 10 13.33 -0.22 -16.13
N ILE A 11 12.04 -0.49 -16.33
CA ILE A 11 10.95 0.29 -15.72
C ILE A 11 11.14 0.32 -14.19
N PRO A 12 11.16 1.50 -13.56
CA PRO A 12 11.30 1.63 -12.11
C PRO A 12 10.22 0.87 -11.35
N PHE A 13 10.58 0.23 -10.23
CA PHE A 13 9.65 -0.57 -9.43
C PHE A 13 8.45 0.25 -8.92
N MET A 14 8.69 1.48 -8.47
CA MET A 14 7.62 2.36 -7.97
C MET A 14 6.60 2.68 -9.07
N GLN A 15 7.04 2.79 -10.32
CA GLN A 15 6.16 3.01 -11.46
C GLN A 15 5.27 1.79 -11.71
N GLN A 16 5.85 0.57 -11.73
CA GLN A 16 5.07 -0.67 -11.87
C GLN A 16 4.06 -0.87 -10.73
N LEU A 17 4.38 -0.42 -9.51
CA LEU A 17 3.48 -0.46 -8.36
C LEU A 17 2.28 0.49 -8.53
N LEU A 18 2.54 1.73 -8.99
CA LEU A 18 1.53 2.76 -9.19
C LEU A 18 0.70 2.56 -10.48
N ASP A 19 1.24 1.83 -11.46
CA ASP A 19 0.55 1.55 -12.73
C ASP A 19 -0.47 0.40 -12.63
N ASN A 20 -0.50 -0.33 -11.51
CA ASN A 20 -1.46 -1.42 -11.29
C ASN A 20 -2.67 -0.94 -10.44
N PRO A 21 -3.81 -0.61 -11.07
CA PRO A 21 -4.97 -0.06 -10.36
C PRO A 21 -5.58 -1.03 -9.35
N PHE A 22 -5.53 -2.34 -9.59
CA PHE A 22 -6.04 -3.34 -8.63
C PHE A 22 -5.15 -3.47 -7.41
N LEU A 23 -3.83 -3.36 -7.60
CA LEU A 23 -2.89 -3.36 -6.48
C LEU A 23 -3.06 -2.10 -5.63
N LEU A 24 -3.24 -0.94 -6.26
CA LEU A 24 -3.55 0.30 -5.56
C LEU A 24 -4.90 0.24 -4.83
N LEU A 25 -5.93 -0.34 -5.45
CA LEU A 25 -7.23 -0.56 -4.81
C LEU A 25 -7.09 -1.48 -3.60
N PHE A 26 -6.38 -2.60 -3.77
CA PHE A 26 -6.14 -3.56 -2.70
C PHE A 26 -5.43 -2.88 -1.52
N LEU A 27 -4.33 -2.17 -1.75
CA LEU A 27 -3.64 -1.41 -0.71
C LEU A 27 -4.56 -0.34 -0.10
N GLY A 28 -5.34 0.36 -0.93
CA GLY A 28 -6.29 1.38 -0.50
C GLY A 28 -7.39 0.89 0.43
N VAL A 29 -7.81 -0.38 0.31
CA VAL A 29 -8.78 -1.00 1.23
C VAL A 29 -8.09 -1.71 2.40
N MET A 30 -6.98 -2.39 2.13
CA MET A 30 -6.23 -3.16 3.14
C MET A 30 -5.60 -2.28 4.21
N ILE A 31 -4.99 -1.15 3.82
CA ILE A 31 -4.33 -0.23 4.76
C ILE A 31 -5.33 0.26 5.83
N PRO A 32 -6.45 0.91 5.48
CA PRO A 32 -7.40 1.37 6.49
C PRO A 32 -8.02 0.20 7.26
N MET A 33 -8.31 -0.93 6.60
CA MET A 33 -8.83 -2.12 7.29
C MET A 33 -7.89 -2.57 8.43
N VAL A 34 -6.59 -2.71 8.15
CA VAL A 34 -5.59 -3.12 9.16
C VAL A 34 -5.41 -2.03 10.22
N VAL A 35 -5.23 -0.77 9.80
CA VAL A 35 -5.00 0.35 10.72
C VAL A 35 -6.16 0.51 11.70
N TYR A 36 -7.41 0.56 11.22
CA TYR A 36 -8.58 0.70 12.08
C TYR A 36 -8.85 -0.54 12.93
N SER A 37 -8.56 -1.73 12.43
CA SER A 37 -8.68 -2.96 13.24
C SER A 37 -7.68 -2.95 14.39
N LEU A 38 -6.41 -2.66 14.11
CA LEU A 38 -5.38 -2.58 15.15
C LEU A 38 -5.66 -1.46 16.14
N TRP A 39 -6.03 -0.28 15.65
CA TRP A 39 -6.41 0.85 16.49
C TRP A 39 -7.61 0.50 17.40
N GLY A 40 -8.66 -0.11 16.85
CA GLY A 40 -9.82 -0.54 17.63
C GLY A 40 -9.49 -1.61 18.68
N VAL A 41 -8.59 -2.55 18.36
CA VAL A 41 -8.10 -3.54 19.35
C VAL A 41 -7.34 -2.85 20.48
N ILE A 42 -6.45 -1.91 20.17
CA ILE A 42 -5.72 -1.14 21.19
C ILE A 42 -6.71 -0.37 22.05
N ASP A 43 -7.68 0.31 21.45
CA ASP A 43 -8.70 1.07 22.15
C ASP A 43 -9.44 0.19 23.16
N ILE A 44 -9.99 -0.95 22.72
CA ILE A 44 -10.69 -1.93 23.57
C ILE A 44 -9.82 -2.42 24.74
N LEU A 45 -8.55 -2.75 24.48
CA LEU A 45 -7.63 -3.25 25.51
C LEU A 45 -7.25 -2.17 26.54
N THR A 46 -7.33 -0.89 26.15
CA THR A 46 -7.00 0.25 27.01
C THR A 46 -8.21 0.84 27.73
N VAL A 47 -9.43 0.44 27.37
CA VAL A 47 -10.65 0.85 28.09
C VAL A 47 -10.56 0.35 29.54
N PRO A 48 -10.59 1.26 30.53
CA PRO A 48 -10.60 0.85 31.93
C PRO A 48 -11.90 0.13 32.26
N LEU A 49 -11.79 -1.06 32.83
CA LEU A 49 -12.93 -1.81 33.33
C LEU A 49 -13.55 -1.01 34.50
N ALA A 50 -14.87 -0.84 34.47
CA ALA A 50 -15.59 -0.14 35.54
C ALA A 50 -15.30 -0.80 36.89
N LYS A 51 -15.14 0.04 37.92
CA LYS A 51 -14.80 -0.36 39.29
C LYS A 51 -15.98 -1.05 39.99
#